data_AF-A0A3D5N2M9-F1
#
_entry.id   AF-A0A3D5N2M9-F1
#
_cell.length_a   1.000
_cell.length_b   1.000
_cell.length_c   1.000
_cell.angle_alpha   90.00
_cell.angle_beta   90.00
_cell.angle_gamma   90.00
#
_symmetry.space_group_name_H-M   'P 1'
#
loop_
_entity.id
_entity.type
_entity.pdbx_description
1 polymer ?
#
loop_
_entity_poly.entity_id
_entity_poly.type
_entity_poly.pdbx_seq_one_letter_code
_entity_poly.pdbx_strand_id
1 'polypeptide(L)' 'MNNVTSGKLNIAVVGSGISGLSAAWLLSQSHNVTLYEKDDRPGGHSNTVDAGDTPVDTG' A
#
# COMPACT_ATOMS: atom_id res chain seq x y z
N MET A 1 -26.66 12.24 -3.98
CA MET A 1 -25.73 11.55 -4.90
C MET A 1 -25.55 10.16 -4.33
N ASN A 2 -26.32 9.19 -4.83
CA ASN A 2 -26.39 7.85 -4.25
C ASN A 2 -25.77 6.87 -5.23
N ASN A 3 -24.68 6.24 -4.82
CA ASN A 3 -24.35 4.89 -5.24
C ASN A 3 -23.37 4.31 -4.22
N VAL A 4 -23.92 3.71 -3.15
CA VAL A 4 -23.15 2.75 -2.36
C VAL A 4 -23.62 1.38 -2.84
N THR A 5 -22.81 0.76 -3.68
CA THR A 5 -23.01 -0.60 -4.17
C THR A 5 -22.91 -1.58 -3.00
N SER A 6 -23.96 -2.38 -2.77
CA SER A 6 -24.08 -3.35 -1.66
C SER A 6 -23.21 -4.63 -1.83
N GLY A 7 -22.01 -4.54 -2.40
CA GLY A 7 -21.17 -5.70 -2.68
C GLY A 7 -19.67 -5.39 -2.65
N LYS A 8 -18.85 -6.45 -2.70
CA LYS A 8 -17.39 -6.30 -2.78
C LYS A 8 -17.00 -5.54 -4.04
N LEU A 9 -16.22 -4.48 -3.90
CA LEU A 9 -15.68 -3.70 -5.00
C LEU A 9 -14.34 -4.27 -5.49
N ASN A 10 -13.97 -3.96 -6.73
CA ASN A 10 -12.60 -4.12 -7.24
C ASN A 10 -11.91 -2.76 -7.20
N ILE A 11 -10.87 -2.63 -6.39
CA ILE A 11 -10.23 -1.34 -6.08
C ILE A 11 -8.75 -1.42 -6.48
N ALA A 12 -8.30 -0.44 -7.26
CA ALA A 12 -6.88 -0.22 -7.52
C ALA A 12 -6.34 0.84 -6.56
N VAL A 13 -5.26 0.52 -5.84
CA VAL A 13 -4.48 1.48 -5.06
C VAL A 13 -3.16 1.69 -5.81
N VAL A 14 -2.82 2.94 -6.14
CA VAL A 14 -1.59 3.28 -6.87
C VAL A 14 -0.63 3.99 -5.92
N GLY A 15 0.55 3.40 -5.75
CA GLY A 15 1.56 3.78 -4.76
C GLY A 15 1.50 2.92 -3.50
N SER A 16 2.65 2.38 -3.10
CA SER A 16 2.82 1.50 -1.93
C SER A 16 3.65 2.13 -0.81
N GLY A 17 3.60 3.47 -0.70
CA GLY A 17 4.01 4.17 0.51
C GLY A 17 3.12 3.83 1.71
N ILE A 18 3.42 4.36 2.89
CA ILE A 18 2.71 4.04 4.14
C ILE A 18 1.18 4.26 4.05
N SER A 19 0.75 5.33 3.39
CA SER A 19 -0.67 5.64 3.19
C SER A 19 -1.36 4.64 2.24
N GLY A 20 -0.68 4.28 1.14
CA GLY A 20 -1.19 3.31 0.16
C GLY A 20 -1.31 1.90 0.75
N LEU A 21 -0.29 1.44 1.47
CA LEU A 21 -0.33 0.17 2.19
C LEU A 21 -1.43 0.15 3.25
N SER A 22 -1.59 1.23 4.02
CA SER A 22 -2.65 1.34 5.03
C SER A 22 -4.04 1.30 4.40
N ALA A 23 -4.24 2.03 3.30
CA ALA A 23 -5.51 2.04 2.57
C ALA A 23 -5.81 0.66 1.96
N ALA A 24 -4.83 0.05 1.30
CA ALA A 24 -4.97 -1.28 0.71
C ALA A 24 -5.29 -2.33 1.77
N TRP A 25 -4.57 -2.31 2.91
CA TRP A 25 -4.82 -3.21 4.03
C TRP A 25 -6.25 -3.09 4.55
N LEU A 26 -6.71 -1.87 4.85
CA LEU A 26 -8.05 -1.65 5.39
C LEU A 26 -9.14 -2.03 4.37
N LEU A 27 -9.00 -1.63 3.11
CA LEU A 27 -9.98 -1.91 2.06
C LEU A 27 -10.05 -3.41 1.72
N SER A 28 -8.93 -4.13 1.80
CA SER A 28 -8.87 -5.57 1.48
C SER A 28 -9.72 -6.44 2.40
N GLN A 29 -10.05 -5.95 3.59
CA GLN A 29 -10.91 -6.67 4.54
C GLN A 29 -12.33 -6.87 3.99
N SER A 30 -12.80 -5.97 3.11
CA SER A 30 -14.16 -5.99 2.55
C SER A 30 -14.21 -6.01 1.02
N HIS A 31 -13.09 -5.78 0.33
CA HIS A 31 -13.04 -5.56 -1.12
C HIS A 31 -11.87 -6.31 -1.78
N ASN A 32 -11.94 -6.51 -3.10
CA ASN A 32 -10.83 -7.06 -3.88
C ASN A 32 -9.88 -5.91 -4.24
N VAL A 33 -8.70 -5.89 -3.65
CA VAL A 33 -7.74 -4.79 -3.83
C VAL A 33 -6.56 -5.25 -4.67
N THR A 34 -6.16 -4.45 -5.66
CA THR A 34 -4.88 -4.57 -6.36
C THR A 34 -4.02 -3.35 -6.06
N LEU A 35 -2.82 -3.57 -5.55
CA LEU A 35 -1.85 -2.53 -5.25
C LEU A 35 -0.82 -2.46 -6.39
N TYR A 36 -0.57 -1.26 -6.89
CA TYR A 36 0.44 -0.99 -7.92
C TYR A 36 1.56 -0.13 -7.34
N GLU A 37 2.80 -0.53 -7.56
CA GLU A 37 4.00 0.22 -7.22
C GLU A 37 4.88 0.33 -8.47
N LYS A 38 5.54 1.48 -8.63
CA LYS A 38 6.49 1.72 -9.70
C LYS A 38 7.86 1.10 -9.39
N ASP A 39 8.29 1.20 -8.15
CA ASP A 39 9.58 0.68 -7.69
C ASP A 39 9.52 -0.84 -7.44
N ASP A 40 10.68 -1.46 -7.27
CA ASP A 40 10.82 -2.90 -6.99
C ASP A 40 10.59 -3.26 -5.50
N ARG A 41 10.37 -2.25 -4.65
CA ARG A 41 10.10 -2.39 -3.22
C ARG A 41 8.88 -1.59 -2.78
N PRO A 42 8.13 -2.07 -1.77
CA PRO A 42 7.15 -1.25 -1.08
C PRO A 42 7.81 -0.31 -0.06
N GLY A 43 7.01 0.61 0.48
CA GLY A 43 7.39 1.49 1.60
C GLY A 43 7.55 2.96 1.21
N GLY A 44 7.90 3.24 -0.05
CA GLY A 44 8.13 4.60 -0.51
C GLY A 44 9.19 5.30 0.33
N HIS A 45 8.82 6.40 1.00
CA HIS A 45 9.73 7.10 1.91
C HIS A 45 10.19 6.20 3.05
N SER A 46 9.32 5.39 3.67
CA SER A 46 9.71 4.42 4.68
C SER A 46 10.74 3.44 4.12
N ASN A 47 12.02 3.70 4.38
CA ASN A 47 13.13 3.09 3.66
C ASN A 47 14.27 2.68 4.59
N THR A 48 14.21 1.43 5.05
CA THR A 48 15.31 0.79 5.77
C THR A 48 16.24 0.08 4.81
N VAL A 49 17.53 0.36 4.92
CA VAL A 49 18.60 -0.30 4.16
C VAL A 49 19.60 -0.94 5.12
N ASP A 50 20.21 -2.05 4.73
CA ASP A 50 21.23 -2.72 5.53
C ASP A 50 22.61 -2.08 5.30
N ALA A 51 23.22 -1.55 6.36
CA ALA A 51 24.59 -1.08 6.40
C ALA A 51 25.45 -2.08 7.17
N GLY A 52 25.92 -3.12 6.49
CA GLY A 52 26.46 -4.32 7.15
C GLY A 52 25.33 -5.07 7.85
N ASP A 53 25.51 -5.42 9.13
CA ASP A 53 24.47 -6.08 9.94
C ASP A 53 23.53 -5.08 10.64
N THR A 54 23.60 -3.79 10.30
CA THR A 54 22.81 -2.73 10.94
C THR A 54 21.73 -2.22 10.00
N PRO A 55 20.43 -2.37 10.34
CA PRO A 55 19.36 -1.73 9.60
C PRO A 55 19.36 -0.23 9.88
N VAL A 56 19.45 0.59 8.83
CA VAL A 56 19.48 2.05 8.91
C VAL A 56 18.28 2.63 8.19
N ASP A 57 17.52 3.47 8.91
CA ASP A 57 16.46 4.27 8.33
C ASP A 57 17.06 5.43 7.51
N THR A 58 16.67 5.51 6.24
CA THR A 58 17.10 6.54 5.30
C THR A 58 15.93 7.36 4.76
N GLY A 59 14.73 7.16 5.30
CA GLY A 59 13.52 7.87 4.88
C GLY A 59 12.26 7.52 5.69
#